data_AF-A0AAU6WB93-F1
#
_entry.id   AF-A0AAU6WB93-F1
#
_cell.length_a   1.000
_cell.length_b   1.000
_cell.length_c   1.000
_cell.angle_alpha   90.00
_cell.angle_beta   90.00
_cell.angle_gamma   90.00
#
_symmetry.space_group_name_H-M   'P 1'
#
loop_
_entity.id
_entity.type
_entity.pdbx_description
1 polymer ?
#
loop_
_entity_poly.entity_id
_entity_poly.type
_entity_poly.pdbx_seq_one_letter_code
_entity_poly.pdbx_strand_id
1 'polypeptide(L)'
;MSLSKKTIRLYLGLVLICAGGLGSGVMFLQPWRSCPDIDDSSAGCPATSQDSTLLGFALAVFAVGIVLLIMSSRPVKVSPDEIGQFGKLD
;
A
#
# COMPACT_ATOMS: atom_id res chain seq x y z
N MET A 1 4.92 -15.64 -24.80
CA MET A 1 5.12 -16.00 -23.39
C MET A 1 3.80 -15.82 -22.65
N SER A 2 3.20 -16.89 -22.13
CA SER A 2 1.99 -16.79 -21.30
C SER A 2 2.40 -16.44 -19.87
N LEU A 3 1.97 -15.29 -19.35
CA LEU A 3 2.19 -14.96 -17.94
C LEU A 3 1.33 -15.87 -17.06
N SER A 4 1.96 -16.47 -16.04
CA SER A 4 1.22 -17.23 -15.04
C SER A 4 0.20 -16.34 -14.32
N LYS A 5 -1.00 -16.88 -14.05
CA LYS A 5 -2.06 -16.21 -13.26
C LYS A 5 -1.56 -15.70 -11.91
N LYS A 6 -0.51 -16.32 -11.37
CA LYS A 6 0.13 -15.91 -10.11
C LYS A 6 0.96 -14.64 -10.28
N THR A 7 1.75 -14.59 -11.35
CA THR A 7 2.55 -13.42 -11.75
C THR A 7 1.65 -12.23 -12.06
N ILE A 8 0.54 -12.44 -12.76
CA ILE A 8 -0.46 -11.40 -13.06
C ILE A 8 -1.02 -10.80 -11.76
N ARG A 9 -1.44 -11.64 -10.81
CA ARG A 9 -1.97 -11.16 -9.51
C ARG A 9 -0.94 -10.38 -8.70
N LEU A 10 0.33 -10.78 -8.76
CA LEU A 10 1.41 -10.11 -8.05
C LEU A 10 1.66 -8.72 -8.62
N TYR A 11 1.80 -8.59 -9.95
CA TYR A 11 1.95 -7.29 -10.60
C TYR A 11 0.72 -6.41 -10.42
N LEU A 12 -0.49 -6.97 -10.56
CA LEU A 12 -1.73 -6.22 -10.36
C LEU A 12 -1.83 -5.69 -8.91
N GLY A 13 -1.53 -6.54 -7.92
CA GLY A 13 -1.50 -6.14 -6.51
C GLY A 13 -0.50 -5.01 -6.27
N LEU A 14 0.72 -5.13 -6.82
CA LEU A 14 1.76 -4.10 -6.71
C LEU A 14 1.31 -2.76 -7.31
N VAL A 15 0.73 -2.79 -8.51
CA VAL A 15 0.21 -1.58 -9.19
C VAL A 15 -0.89 -0.92 -8.36
N LEU A 16 -1.81 -1.70 -7.79
CA LEU A 16 -2.89 -1.19 -6.95
C LEU A 16 -2.37 -0.58 -5.64
N ILE A 17 -1.37 -1.20 -5.01
CA ILE A 17 -0.69 -0.66 -3.83
C ILE A 17 -0.03 0.68 -4.18
N CYS A 18 0.73 0.74 -5.27
CA CYS A 18 1.37 1.98 -5.69
C CYS A 18 0.34 3.07 -6.02
N ALA A 19 -0.68 2.75 -6.80
CA ALA A 19 -1.71 3.71 -7.20
C ALA A 19 -2.53 4.23 -5.99
N GLY A 20 -2.98 3.33 -5.12
CA GLY A 20 -3.73 3.70 -3.92
C GLY A 20 -2.88 4.45 -2.90
N GLY A 21 -1.61 4.06 -2.72
CA GLY A 21 -0.67 4.72 -1.82
C GLY A 21 -0.29 6.12 -2.29
N LEU A 22 0.13 6.28 -3.55
CA LEU A 22 0.41 7.60 -4.13
C LEU A 22 -0.86 8.46 -4.14
N GLY A 23 -2.00 7.91 -4.55
CA GLY A 23 -3.26 8.63 -4.59
C GLY A 23 -3.67 9.15 -3.22
N SER A 24 -3.53 8.33 -2.18
CA SER A 24 -3.82 8.73 -0.79
C SER A 24 -2.86 9.81 -0.31
N GLY A 25 -1.55 9.68 -0.57
CA GLY A 25 -0.56 10.69 -0.19
C GLY A 25 -0.80 12.03 -0.90
N VAL A 26 -1.14 11.99 -2.18
CA VAL A 26 -1.47 13.16 -2.98
C VAL A 26 -2.75 13.83 -2.48
N MET A 27 -3.78 13.06 -2.12
CA MET A 27 -5.02 13.58 -1.51
C MET A 27 -4.81 14.11 -0.09
N PHE A 28 -3.81 13.62 0.64
CA PHE A 28 -3.46 14.12 1.96
C PHE A 28 -2.67 15.43 1.88
N LEU A 29 -1.72 15.52 0.95
CA LEU A 29 -0.92 16.72 0.74
C LEU A 29 -1.70 17.84 0.03
N GLN A 30 -2.78 17.50 -0.68
CA GLN A 30 -3.64 18.41 -1.43
C GLN A 30 -2.88 19.52 -2.20
N PRO A 31 -1.86 19.20 -3.01
CA PRO A 31 -0.96 20.20 -3.60
C PRO A 31 -1.65 21.21 -4.54
N TRP A 32 -2.88 20.91 -4.99
CA TRP A 32 -3.70 21.82 -5.81
C TRP A 32 -4.56 22.78 -4.98
N ARG A 33 -4.67 22.61 -3.67
CA ARG A 33 -5.44 23.49 -2.79
C ARG A 33 -4.51 24.53 -2.17
N SER A 34 -4.84 25.80 -2.38
CA SER A 34 -4.31 26.91 -1.58
C SER A 34 -5.41 27.33 -0.61
N CYS A 35 -5.14 27.32 0.70
CA CYS A 35 -6.08 27.81 1.70
C CYS A 35 -5.88 29.32 1.90
N PRO A 36 -6.77 30.18 1.37
CA PRO A 36 -6.81 31.56 1.84
C PRO A 36 -7.28 31.55 3.30
N ASP A 37 -6.66 32.37 4.14
CA ASP A 37 -7.01 32.62 5.56
C ASP A 37 -6.63 31.56 6.61
N ILE A 38 -5.98 30.45 6.23
CA ILE A 38 -5.41 29.48 7.19
C ILE A 38 -3.89 29.47 7.00
N ASP A 39 -3.18 30.21 7.85
CA ASP A 39 -1.72 30.17 7.95
C ASP A 39 -1.25 28.73 8.21
N ASP A 40 -0.45 28.20 7.27
CA ASP A 40 0.47 27.06 7.38
C ASP A 40 0.13 26.01 8.46
N SER A 41 -1.10 25.48 8.44
CA SER A 41 -1.44 24.35 9.28
C SER A 41 -0.86 23.08 8.67
N SER A 42 -0.02 22.37 9.45
CA SER A 42 0.67 21.13 9.05
C SER A 42 -0.27 19.99 8.58
N ALA A 43 -1.58 20.15 8.72
CA ALA A 43 -2.61 19.19 8.38
C ALA A 43 -3.34 19.44 7.04
N GLY A 44 -2.95 20.48 6.29
CA GLY A 44 -3.60 20.82 5.01
C GLY A 44 -4.97 21.49 5.17
N CYS A 45 -5.62 21.76 4.04
CA CYS A 45 -6.92 22.42 3.99
C CYS A 45 -8.04 21.51 4.51
N PRO A 46 -9.16 22.06 5.04
CA PRO A 46 -10.31 21.25 5.39
C PRO A 46 -10.79 20.45 4.17
N ALA A 47 -10.77 19.12 4.30
CA ALA A 47 -11.20 18.20 3.25
C ALA A 47 -12.69 18.37 2.99
N THR A 48 -13.05 18.56 1.72
CA THR A 48 -14.47 18.53 1.33
C THR A 48 -14.99 17.10 1.36
N SER A 49 -16.30 16.93 1.39
CA SER A 49 -16.95 15.62 1.31
C SER A 49 -16.49 14.81 0.08
N GLN A 50 -16.23 15.49 -1.03
CA GLN A 50 -15.72 14.87 -2.24
C GLN A 50 -14.27 14.39 -2.07
N ASP A 51 -13.40 15.18 -1.44
CA ASP A 51 -12.01 14.81 -1.19
C ASP A 51 -11.92 13.59 -0.26
N SER A 52 -12.74 13.55 0.80
CA SER A 52 -12.81 12.41 1.71
C SER A 52 -13.30 11.13 1.01
N THR A 53 -14.23 11.27 0.07
CA THR A 53 -14.72 10.12 -0.72
C THR A 53 -13.62 9.58 -1.63
N LEU A 54 -12.88 10.47 -2.30
CA LEU A 54 -11.74 10.09 -3.15
C LEU A 54 -10.61 9.45 -2.35
N LEU A 55 -10.29 9.99 -1.17
CA LEU A 55 -9.32 9.40 -0.24
C LEU A 55 -9.78 8.01 0.22
N GLY A 56 -11.05 7.85 0.60
CA GLY A 56 -11.61 6.55 0.96
C GLY A 56 -11.51 5.53 -0.16
N PHE A 57 -11.77 5.95 -1.41
CA PHE A 57 -11.60 5.10 -2.58
C PHE A 57 -10.14 4.72 -2.82
N ALA A 58 -9.21 5.66 -2.70
CA ALA A 58 -7.77 5.40 -2.83
C ALA A 58 -7.26 4.41 -1.78
N LEU A 59 -7.73 4.54 -0.54
CA LEU A 59 -7.43 3.59 0.54
C LEU A 59 -8.04 2.20 0.28
N ALA A 60 -9.25 2.12 -0.27
CA ALA A 60 -9.86 0.85 -0.65
C ALA A 60 -9.05 0.15 -1.76
N VAL A 61 -8.61 0.89 -2.78
CA VAL A 61 -7.73 0.38 -3.86
C VAL A 61 -6.42 -0.14 -3.28
N PHE A 62 -5.81 0.62 -2.36
CA PHE A 62 -4.59 0.21 -1.66
C PHE A 62 -4.80 -1.11 -0.89
N ALA A 63 -5.87 -1.21 -0.11
CA ALA A 63 -6.20 -2.41 0.66
C ALA A 63 -6.43 -3.64 -0.23
N VAL A 64 -7.13 -3.49 -1.36
CA VAL A 64 -7.30 -4.56 -2.35
C VAL A 64 -5.95 -5.03 -2.90
N GLY A 65 -5.05 -4.09 -3.19
CA GLY A 65 -3.68 -4.41 -3.62
C GLY A 65 -2.91 -5.24 -2.58
N ILE A 66 -3.00 -4.87 -1.29
CA ILE A 66 -2.39 -5.64 -0.18
C ILE A 66 -2.97 -7.05 -0.12
N VAL A 67 -4.29 -7.19 -0.18
CA VAL A 67 -4.96 -8.51 -0.13
C VAL A 67 -4.46 -9.39 -1.28
N LEU A 68 -4.38 -8.86 -2.50
CA LEU A 68 -3.85 -9.61 -3.65
C LEU A 68 -2.38 -10.03 -3.45
N LEU A 69 -1.57 -9.17 -2.86
CA LEU A 69 -0.16 -9.47 -2.59
C LEU A 69 -0.02 -10.57 -1.52
N ILE A 70 -0.81 -10.52 -0.45
CA ILE A 70 -0.84 -11.56 0.60
C ILE A 70 -1.30 -12.89 -0.01
N MET A 71 -2.37 -12.89 -0.80
CA MET A 71 -2.88 -14.10 -1.47
C MET A 71 -1.90 -14.70 -2.48
N SER A 72 -1.01 -13.88 -3.05
CA SER A 72 0.00 -14.34 -4.00
C SER A 72 1.26 -14.88 -3.31
N SER A 73 1.59 -14.31 -2.15
CA SER A 73 2.71 -14.73 -1.31
C SER A 73 2.46 -16.11 -0.72
N ARG A 74 3.43 -17.03 -0.85
CA ARG A 74 3.41 -18.27 -0.05
C ARG A 74 4.14 -17.98 1.26
N PRO A 75 3.65 -18.47 2.41
CA PRO A 75 4.45 -18.46 3.61
C PRO A 75 5.72 -19.27 3.33
N VAL A 76 6.88 -18.64 3.48
CA VAL A 76 8.16 -19.34 3.47
C VAL A 76 8.14 -20.24 4.70
N LYS A 77 8.01 -21.55 4.50
CA LYS A 77 8.20 -22.51 5.57
C LYS A 77 9.69 -22.55 5.87
N VAL A 78 10.11 -21.86 6.92
CA VAL A 78 11.47 -21.99 7.47
C VAL A 78 11.55 -23.39 8.08
N SER A 79 12.44 -24.24 7.58
CA SER A 79 12.62 -25.59 8.14
C SER A 79 13.31 -25.45 9.51
N PRO A 80 12.84 -26.15 10.56
CA PRO A 80 13.50 -26.17 11.87
C PRO A 80 14.97 -26.59 11.82
N ASP A 81 15.39 -27.29 10.76
CA ASP A 81 16.75 -27.80 10.58
C ASP A 81 17.80 -26.68 10.38
N GLU A 82 17.42 -25.52 9.83
CA GLU A 82 18.36 -24.38 9.70
C GLU A 82 18.63 -23.68 11.04
N ILE A 83 17.71 -23.79 12.01
CA ILE A 83 17.84 -23.16 13.33
C ILE A 83 18.78 -23.99 14.23
N GLY A 84 18.89 -25.30 13.99
CA GLY A 84 19.70 -26.22 14.79
C GLY A 84 21.22 -26.06 14.63
N GLN A 85 21.70 -25.41 13.55
CA GLN A 85 23.13 -25.34 13.25
C GLN A 85 23.89 -24.27 14.06
N PHE A 86 23.20 -23.31 14.67
CA PHE A 86 23.83 -22.22 15.45
C PHE A 86 24.03 -22.53 16.94
N GLY A 87 23.68 -23.75 17.40
CA GLY A 87 23.60 -24.09 18.83
C GLY A 87 24.76 -24.89 19.42
N LYS A 88 25.82 -25.22 18.66
CA LYS A 88 26.93 -26.03 19.19
C LYS A 88 28.22 -25.21 19.26
N LEU A 89 28.37 -24.49 20.38
CA LEU A 89 29.66 -24.04 20.88
C LEU A 89 30.16 -25.16 21.80
N ASP A 90 31.12 -25.95 21.31
CA ASP A 90 31.92 -26.88 22.13
C ASP A 90 32.84 -26.10 23.09
#